data_AF-F0G850-F1
#
_entry.id   AF-F0G850-F1
#
_cell.length_a   1.000
_cell.length_b   1.000
_cell.length_c   1.000
_cell.angle_alpha   90.00
_cell.angle_beta   90.00
_cell.angle_gamma   90.00
#
_symmetry.space_group_name_H-M   'P 1'
#
loop_
_entity.id
_entity.type
_entity.pdbx_description
1 polymer ?
#
loop_
_entity_poly.entity_id
_entity_poly.type
_entity_poly.pdbx_seq_one_letter_code
_entity_poly.pdbx_strand_id
1 'polypeptide(L)'
;MTIELKTVDIKPLRHTFAHVARQIGGDKTATRYQEGMMGAQPQVNFHYRPTWDPDHEIFDASRTAIRMANWYALKDPRQFYYASWATARARQQDTMEANFEFVESRRMIDLMPDEVAAHALDILVPLRHAAWGGNMNNAQICALGYGTALTGAAMFHAMDNLGVAQYLTRLALSMAGPDTLDAAKAAW
;
A
#
# COMPACT_ATOMS: atom_id res chain seq x y z
N MET A 1 30.12 29.71 -11.83
CA MET A 1 30.85 28.86 -12.81
C MET A 1 30.29 27.46 -12.67
N THR A 2 29.50 27.01 -13.64
CA THR A 2 28.94 25.65 -13.65
C THR A 2 29.91 24.78 -14.44
N ILE A 3 30.52 23.79 -13.79
CA ILE A 3 31.42 22.84 -14.46
C ILE A 3 30.55 21.73 -15.04
N GLU A 4 30.42 21.69 -16.37
CA GLU A 4 29.80 20.56 -17.07
C GLU A 4 30.85 19.49 -17.32
N LEU A 5 30.70 18.36 -16.64
CA LEU A 5 31.53 17.18 -16.85
C LEU A 5 31.16 16.53 -18.18
N LYS A 6 32.11 16.44 -19.12
CA LYS A 6 31.91 15.71 -20.38
C LYS A 6 31.87 14.20 -20.11
N THR A 7 30.73 13.59 -20.39
CA THR A 7 30.57 12.13 -20.39
C THR A 7 30.59 11.59 -21.82
N VAL A 8 31.09 10.37 -22.00
CA VAL A 8 30.96 9.66 -23.29
C VAL A 8 29.52 9.19 -23.45
N ASP A 9 28.88 9.60 -24.54
CA ASP A 9 27.52 9.15 -24.88
C ASP A 9 27.58 7.87 -25.72
N ILE A 10 26.90 6.82 -25.28
CA ILE A 10 26.84 5.52 -25.96
C ILE A 10 25.41 5.31 -26.44
N LYS A 11 25.22 5.22 -27.76
CA LYS A 11 23.90 5.01 -28.37
C LYS A 11 23.35 3.61 -28.03
N PRO A 12 22.24 3.50 -27.29
CA PRO A 12 21.66 2.20 -26.94
C PRO A 12 20.88 1.60 -28.12
N LEU A 13 20.73 0.27 -28.13
CA LEU A 13 19.89 -0.45 -29.11
C LEU A 13 18.39 -0.32 -28.85
N ARG A 14 18.02 -0.06 -27.59
CA ARG A 14 16.66 0.19 -27.09
C ARG A 14 16.73 0.93 -25.76
N HIS A 15 15.65 1.59 -25.37
CA HIS A 15 15.60 2.42 -24.17
C HIS A 15 14.91 1.74 -22.98
N THR A 16 14.09 0.72 -23.21
CA THR A 16 13.42 -0.06 -22.16
C THR A 16 13.06 -1.48 -22.62
N PHE A 17 12.40 -2.26 -21.76
CA PHE A 17 11.89 -3.58 -22.09
C PHE A 17 10.70 -3.50 -23.05
N ALA A 18 10.59 -4.49 -23.95
CA ALA A 18 9.55 -4.51 -24.97
C ALA A 18 8.12 -4.48 -24.40
N HIS A 19 7.89 -5.12 -23.24
CA HIS A 19 6.57 -5.11 -22.59
C HIS A 19 6.23 -3.74 -22.00
N VAL A 20 7.22 -3.01 -21.48
CA VAL A 20 7.05 -1.63 -21.00
C VAL A 20 6.80 -0.68 -22.16
N ALA A 21 7.59 -0.78 -23.24
CA ALA A 21 7.44 0.04 -24.44
C ALA A 21 6.01 -0.03 -25.02
N ARG A 22 5.38 -1.21 -25.01
CA ARG A 22 3.98 -1.40 -25.43
C ARG A 22 2.97 -0.62 -24.56
N GLN A 23 3.26 -0.44 -23.28
CA GLN A 23 2.37 0.26 -22.34
C GLN A 23 2.59 1.78 -22.29
N ILE A 24 3.79 2.25 -22.64
CA ILE A 24 4.15 3.69 -22.63
C ILE A 24 4.09 4.35 -24.01
N GLY A 25 3.71 3.60 -25.05
CA GLY A 25 3.50 4.12 -26.41
C GLY A 25 4.78 4.26 -27.24
N GLY A 26 5.79 3.42 -27.02
CA GLY A 26 6.99 3.34 -27.84
C GLY A 26 8.28 3.06 -27.05
N ASP A 27 9.38 2.91 -27.78
CA ASP A 27 10.71 2.76 -27.20
C ASP A 27 11.25 4.12 -26.74
N LYS A 28 10.97 4.45 -25.49
CA LYS A 28 11.42 5.67 -24.81
C LYS A 28 11.97 5.28 -23.45
N THR A 29 12.83 6.11 -22.87
CA THR A 29 13.34 5.90 -21.52
C THR A 29 12.18 5.81 -20.53
N ALA A 30 12.07 4.67 -19.86
CA ALA A 30 11.03 4.42 -18.89
C ALA A 30 11.44 4.89 -17.48
N THR A 31 10.46 5.24 -16.65
CA THR A 31 10.70 5.51 -15.23
C THR A 31 10.86 4.21 -14.44
N ARG A 32 11.46 4.28 -13.25
CA ARG A 32 11.53 3.10 -12.34
C ARG A 32 10.16 2.52 -12.02
N TYR A 33 9.15 3.37 -11.87
CA TYR A 33 7.76 2.93 -11.69
C TYR A 33 7.24 2.18 -12.92
N GLN A 34 7.46 2.71 -14.13
CA GLN A 34 7.00 2.06 -15.35
C GLN A 34 7.63 0.68 -15.54
N GLU A 35 8.95 0.55 -15.33
CA GLU A 35 9.63 -0.75 -15.42
C GLU A 35 9.26 -1.71 -14.29
N GLY A 36 8.96 -1.20 -13.09
CA GLY A 36 8.56 -2.03 -11.96
C GLY A 36 7.09 -2.50 -12.02
N MET A 37 6.22 -1.77 -12.71
CA MET A 37 4.77 -1.96 -12.59
C MET A 37 4.06 -2.30 -13.89
N MET A 38 4.62 -2.00 -15.07
CA MET A 38 3.92 -2.19 -16.34
C MET A 38 4.23 -3.55 -16.94
N GLY A 39 3.19 -4.35 -17.20
CA GLY A 39 3.31 -5.60 -17.98
C GLY A 39 4.09 -6.75 -17.32
N ALA A 40 4.29 -6.71 -16.00
CA ALA A 40 5.00 -7.78 -15.27
C ALA A 40 4.14 -9.02 -14.96
N GLN A 41 2.81 -8.91 -15.07
CA GLN A 41 1.88 -10.01 -14.79
C GLN A 41 1.88 -11.03 -15.94
N PRO A 42 1.93 -12.35 -15.66
CA PRO A 42 1.57 -13.38 -16.63
C PRO A 42 0.13 -13.20 -17.12
N GLN A 43 -0.14 -13.44 -18.41
CA GLN A 43 -1.45 -13.13 -19.01
C GLN A 43 -2.16 -14.31 -19.67
N VAL A 44 -1.43 -15.33 -20.10
CA VAL A 44 -1.96 -16.43 -20.92
C VAL A 44 -1.19 -17.72 -20.68
N ASN A 45 -1.71 -18.83 -21.20
CA ASN A 45 -1.09 -20.17 -21.18
C ASN A 45 -0.86 -20.71 -19.76
N PHE A 46 -1.83 -20.48 -18.87
CA PHE A 46 -1.84 -21.11 -17.55
C PHE A 46 -2.10 -22.61 -17.70
N HIS A 47 -1.31 -23.42 -16.98
CA HIS A 47 -1.30 -24.87 -17.16
C HIS A 47 -2.45 -25.56 -16.42
N TYR A 48 -2.96 -24.94 -15.35
CA TYR A 48 -3.95 -25.53 -14.46
C TYR A 48 -4.97 -24.49 -14.04
N ARG A 49 -6.21 -24.93 -13.81
CA ARG A 49 -7.25 -24.12 -13.20
C ARG A 49 -7.04 -24.02 -11.69
N PRO A 50 -7.41 -22.89 -11.05
CA PRO A 50 -7.39 -22.79 -9.60
C PRO A 50 -8.34 -23.82 -8.95
N THR A 51 -7.87 -24.54 -7.94
CA THR A 51 -8.70 -25.54 -7.24
C THR A 51 -9.80 -24.92 -6.37
N TRP A 52 -9.63 -23.66 -5.99
CA TRP A 52 -10.55 -22.89 -5.17
C TRP A 52 -11.56 -22.06 -5.99
N ASP A 53 -11.37 -21.98 -7.31
CA ASP A 53 -12.26 -21.29 -8.24
C ASP A 53 -12.06 -21.81 -9.68
N PRO A 54 -12.66 -22.96 -10.02
CA PRO A 54 -12.45 -23.63 -11.30
C PRO A 54 -13.01 -22.88 -12.51
N ASP A 55 -13.95 -21.96 -12.31
CA ASP A 55 -14.66 -21.23 -13.37
C ASP A 55 -13.79 -20.12 -14.00
N HIS A 56 -12.69 -19.74 -13.35
CA HIS A 56 -11.81 -18.65 -13.76
C HIS A 56 -10.37 -19.15 -14.04
N GLU A 57 -9.61 -18.39 -14.81
CA GLU A 57 -8.16 -18.60 -14.93
C GLU A 57 -7.38 -17.96 -13.77
N ILE A 58 -6.08 -18.25 -13.71
CA ILE A 58 -5.13 -17.48 -12.90
C ILE A 58 -5.06 -16.07 -13.52
N PHE A 59 -5.18 -15.03 -12.70
CA PHE A 59 -5.27 -13.64 -13.16
C PHE A 59 -6.34 -13.40 -14.24
N ASP A 60 -7.59 -13.72 -13.92
CA ASP A 60 -8.72 -13.57 -14.83
C ASP A 60 -9.42 -12.21 -14.67
N ALA A 61 -9.44 -11.40 -15.73
CA ALA A 61 -10.10 -10.09 -15.74
C ALA A 61 -11.63 -10.16 -15.65
N SER A 62 -12.24 -11.33 -15.84
CA SER A 62 -13.69 -11.53 -15.72
C SER A 62 -14.18 -11.72 -14.28
N ARG A 63 -13.27 -11.80 -13.30
CA ARG A 63 -13.60 -11.82 -11.85
C ARG A 63 -14.36 -10.58 -11.39
N THR A 64 -14.32 -9.51 -12.18
CA THR A 64 -15.11 -8.31 -11.97
C THR A 64 -16.09 -8.10 -13.14
N ALA A 65 -17.24 -7.52 -12.84
CA ALA A 65 -18.17 -7.07 -13.87
C ALA A 65 -17.60 -5.90 -14.71
N ILE A 66 -16.60 -5.18 -14.18
CA ILE A 66 -15.97 -4.06 -14.87
C ILE A 66 -15.15 -4.57 -16.06
N ARG A 67 -15.39 -3.98 -17.23
CA ARG A 67 -14.64 -4.27 -18.46
C ARG A 67 -13.77 -3.08 -18.82
N MET A 68 -12.49 -3.32 -19.01
CA MET A 68 -11.52 -2.33 -19.46
C MET A 68 -10.83 -2.81 -20.73
N ALA A 69 -10.68 -1.91 -21.70
CA ALA A 69 -9.87 -2.18 -22.89
C ALA A 69 -8.38 -2.34 -22.54
N ASN A 70 -7.90 -1.63 -21.51
CA ASN A 70 -6.55 -1.76 -20.98
C ASN A 70 -6.52 -1.50 -19.47
N TRP A 71 -6.27 -2.53 -18.66
CA TRP A 71 -6.10 -2.41 -17.21
C TRP A 71 -4.86 -1.60 -16.81
N TYR A 72 -3.82 -1.55 -17.64
CA TYR A 72 -2.63 -0.70 -17.42
C TYR A 72 -2.87 0.79 -17.72
N ALA A 73 -4.11 1.16 -18.07
CA ALA A 73 -4.54 2.56 -18.01
C ALA A 73 -4.61 3.09 -16.57
N LEU A 74 -4.85 2.21 -15.60
CA LEU A 74 -4.81 2.53 -14.18
C LEU A 74 -3.35 2.71 -13.75
N LYS A 75 -2.98 3.95 -13.41
CA LYS A 75 -1.63 4.33 -13.01
C LYS A 75 -1.68 5.05 -11.67
N ASP A 76 -0.70 4.79 -10.83
CA ASP A 76 -0.56 5.49 -9.56
C ASP A 76 0.13 6.85 -9.81
N PRO A 77 -0.57 7.98 -9.64
CA PRO A 77 0.05 9.30 -9.82
C PRO A 77 1.20 9.56 -8.84
N ARG A 78 1.25 8.85 -7.71
CA ARG A 78 2.34 8.92 -6.72
C ARG A 78 3.60 8.18 -7.18
N GLN A 79 3.51 7.43 -8.27
CA GLN A 79 4.61 6.63 -8.85
C GLN A 79 5.16 5.59 -7.87
N PHE A 80 4.31 5.03 -7.00
CA PHE A 80 4.73 4.01 -6.05
C PHE A 80 5.01 2.66 -6.73
N TYR A 81 6.29 2.31 -6.76
CA TYR A 81 6.78 0.94 -6.72
C TYR A 81 7.36 0.65 -5.32
N TYR A 82 7.69 -0.61 -5.03
CA TYR A 82 8.02 -1.07 -3.68
C TYR A 82 8.95 -0.12 -2.90
N ALA A 83 10.12 0.21 -3.47
CA ALA A 83 11.11 1.03 -2.77
C ALA A 83 10.59 2.44 -2.47
N SER A 84 9.93 3.09 -3.44
CA SER A 84 9.38 4.44 -3.24
C SER A 84 8.26 4.49 -2.20
N TRP A 85 7.40 3.47 -2.15
CA TRP A 85 6.37 3.35 -1.10
C TRP A 85 7.02 3.13 0.28
N ALA A 86 7.96 2.18 0.37
CA ALA A 86 8.64 1.86 1.61
C ALA A 86 9.43 3.07 2.16
N THR A 87 10.14 3.81 1.31
CA THR A 87 10.84 5.05 1.71
C THR A 87 9.87 6.13 2.18
N ALA A 88 8.73 6.30 1.51
CA ALA A 88 7.71 7.25 1.94
C ALA A 88 7.13 6.88 3.31
N ARG A 89 6.83 5.60 3.53
CA ARG A 89 6.33 5.10 4.82
C ARG A 89 7.38 5.13 5.93
N ALA A 90 8.64 4.87 5.61
CA ALA A 90 9.73 4.98 6.58
C ALA A 90 9.81 6.39 7.19
N ARG A 91 9.73 7.44 6.37
CA ARG A 91 9.72 8.83 6.86
C ARG A 91 8.49 9.16 7.70
N GLN A 92 7.33 8.63 7.32
CA GLN A 92 6.09 8.85 8.06
C GLN A 92 6.11 8.14 9.42
N GLN A 93 6.63 6.90 9.48
CA GLN A 93 6.75 6.19 10.75
C GLN A 93 7.79 6.84 11.66
N ASP A 94 8.93 7.35 11.14
CA ASP A 94 9.91 8.09 11.96
C ASP A 94 9.27 9.32 12.63
N THR A 95 8.41 10.03 11.89
CA THR A 95 7.66 11.17 12.44
C THR A 95 6.66 10.72 13.51
N MET A 96 5.98 9.60 13.28
CA MET A 96 5.01 9.06 14.24
C MET A 96 5.70 8.58 15.52
N GLU A 97 6.83 7.88 15.41
CA GLU A 97 7.64 7.45 16.56
C GLU A 97 8.10 8.65 17.40
N ALA A 98 8.62 9.70 16.75
CA ALA A 98 9.02 10.92 17.44
C ALA A 98 7.85 11.60 18.17
N ASN A 99 6.63 11.55 17.60
CA ASN A 99 5.44 12.08 18.25
C ASN A 99 5.04 11.26 19.49
N PHE A 100 5.06 9.93 19.39
CA PHE A 100 4.80 9.06 20.56
C PHE A 100 5.84 9.29 21.65
N GLU A 101 7.12 9.33 21.31
CA GLU A 101 8.21 9.61 22.27
C GLU A 101 8.04 10.97 22.95
N PHE A 102 7.66 12.01 22.19
CA PHE A 102 7.43 13.34 22.74
C PHE A 102 6.26 13.35 23.74
N VAL A 103 5.13 12.73 23.39
CA VAL A 103 3.94 12.64 24.25
C VAL A 103 4.24 11.87 25.53
N GLU A 104 4.92 10.73 25.41
CA GLU A 104 5.26 9.85 26.54
C GLU A 104 6.31 10.49 27.46
N SER A 105 7.40 11.04 26.91
CA SER A 105 8.48 11.68 27.70
C SER A 105 8.00 12.91 28.48
N ARG A 106 6.98 13.60 27.99
CA ARG A 106 6.37 14.77 28.64
C ARG A 106 5.14 14.42 29.47
N ARG A 107 4.77 13.13 29.58
CA ARG A 107 3.59 12.66 30.29
C ARG A 107 2.32 13.44 29.90
N MET A 108 2.17 13.77 28.62
CA MET A 108 1.08 14.63 28.16
C MET A 108 -0.30 13.96 28.31
N ILE A 109 -0.33 12.63 28.36
CA ILE A 109 -1.57 11.86 28.60
C ILE A 109 -2.13 12.20 29.99
N ASP A 110 -1.29 12.36 31.01
CA ASP A 110 -1.71 12.71 32.38
C ASP A 110 -2.31 14.12 32.49
N LEU A 111 -2.06 14.96 31.49
CA LEU A 111 -2.61 16.32 31.42
C LEU A 111 -4.02 16.33 30.80
N MET A 112 -4.46 15.21 30.23
CA MET A 112 -5.76 15.06 29.62
C MET A 112 -6.82 14.75 30.70
N PRO A 113 -7.98 15.44 30.70
CA PRO A 113 -9.08 15.06 31.57
C PRO A 113 -9.54 13.62 31.30
N ASP A 114 -9.83 12.86 32.36
CA ASP A 114 -10.19 11.44 32.27
C ASP A 114 -11.37 11.18 31.32
N GLU A 115 -12.37 12.06 31.32
CA GLU A 115 -13.53 11.97 30.42
C GLU A 115 -13.13 12.06 28.94
N VAL A 116 -12.15 12.91 28.62
CA VAL A 116 -11.64 13.07 27.25
C VAL A 116 -10.81 11.86 26.84
N ALA A 117 -9.98 11.34 27.75
CA ALA A 117 -9.19 10.14 27.50
C ALA A 117 -10.08 8.92 27.25
N ALA A 118 -11.13 8.74 28.09
CA ALA A 118 -12.12 7.68 27.92
C ALA A 118 -12.85 7.81 26.58
N HIS A 119 -13.35 9.01 26.25
CA HIS A 119 -14.05 9.24 24.99
C HIS A 119 -13.17 8.98 23.75
N ALA A 120 -11.90 9.37 23.81
CA ALA A 120 -10.94 9.10 22.74
C ALA A 120 -10.70 7.58 22.58
N LEU A 121 -10.55 6.84 23.67
CA LEU A 121 -10.36 5.38 23.63
C LEU A 121 -11.60 4.65 23.09
N ASP A 122 -12.79 5.04 23.56
CA ASP A 122 -14.07 4.43 23.16
C ASP A 122 -14.38 4.60 21.66
N ILE A 123 -13.94 5.71 21.06
CA ILE A 123 -14.19 5.98 19.63
C ILE A 123 -13.05 5.49 18.75
N LEU A 124 -11.80 5.80 19.10
CA LEU A 124 -10.67 5.59 18.19
C LEU A 124 -10.21 4.14 18.15
N VAL A 125 -10.16 3.46 19.30
CA VAL A 125 -9.57 2.12 19.39
C VAL A 125 -10.41 1.08 18.61
N PRO A 126 -11.75 1.08 18.67
CA PRO A 126 -12.56 0.16 17.86
C PRO A 126 -12.34 0.30 16.35
N LEU A 127 -11.97 1.48 15.85
CA LEU A 127 -11.70 1.70 14.42
C LEU A 127 -10.51 0.87 13.89
N ARG A 128 -9.69 0.28 14.76
CA ARG A 128 -8.66 -0.69 14.36
C ARG A 128 -9.27 -1.92 13.67
N HIS A 129 -10.51 -2.28 14.00
CA HIS A 129 -11.24 -3.38 13.38
C HIS A 129 -11.72 -3.03 11.97
N ALA A 130 -12.15 -1.78 11.75
CA ALA A 130 -12.42 -1.25 10.42
C ALA A 130 -11.15 -1.21 9.56
N ALA A 131 -10.03 -0.75 10.12
CA ALA A 131 -8.73 -0.76 9.46
C ALA A 131 -8.26 -2.19 9.13
N TRP A 132 -8.48 -3.16 10.02
CA TRP A 132 -8.23 -4.58 9.73
C TRP A 132 -9.09 -5.09 8.56
N GLY A 133 -10.38 -4.73 8.50
CA GLY A 133 -11.23 -5.01 7.34
C GLY A 133 -10.70 -4.36 6.06
N GLY A 134 -10.21 -3.11 6.15
CA GLY A 134 -9.53 -2.42 5.06
C GLY A 134 -8.28 -3.16 4.57
N ASN A 135 -7.46 -3.71 5.47
CA ASN A 135 -6.34 -4.57 5.12
C ASN A 135 -6.79 -5.82 4.35
N MET A 136 -7.74 -6.57 4.90
CA MET A 136 -8.22 -7.83 4.30
C MET A 136 -8.83 -7.61 2.91
N ASN A 137 -9.70 -6.60 2.77
CA ASN A 137 -10.36 -6.29 1.50
C ASN A 137 -9.33 -5.92 0.41
N ASN A 138 -8.33 -5.10 0.75
CA ASN A 138 -7.30 -4.70 -0.21
C ASN A 138 -6.33 -5.84 -0.54
N ALA A 139 -6.03 -6.73 0.41
CA ALA A 139 -5.27 -7.95 0.15
C ALA A 139 -6.02 -8.85 -0.84
N GLN A 140 -7.34 -8.98 -0.70
CA GLN A 140 -8.18 -9.71 -1.65
C GLN A 140 -8.16 -9.07 -3.05
N ILE A 141 -8.24 -7.73 -3.14
CA ILE A 141 -8.10 -7.01 -4.42
C ILE A 141 -6.74 -7.28 -5.06
N CYS A 142 -5.65 -7.29 -4.28
CA CYS A 142 -4.33 -7.62 -4.81
C CYS A 142 -4.27 -9.06 -5.34
N ALA A 143 -4.91 -10.01 -4.66
CA ALA A 143 -4.87 -11.43 -5.03
C ALA A 143 -5.68 -11.73 -6.29
N LEU A 144 -6.85 -11.07 -6.45
CA LEU A 144 -7.82 -11.38 -7.50
C LEU A 144 -7.87 -10.34 -8.63
N GLY A 145 -7.33 -9.14 -8.41
CA GLY A 145 -7.32 -8.06 -9.38
C GLY A 145 -6.42 -8.34 -10.57
N TYR A 146 -6.63 -7.57 -11.65
CA TYR A 146 -5.88 -7.72 -12.89
C TYR A 146 -4.96 -6.51 -13.14
N GLY A 147 -3.69 -6.78 -13.39
CA GLY A 147 -2.66 -5.80 -13.71
C GLY A 147 -1.89 -5.34 -12.48
N THR A 148 -0.56 -5.46 -12.56
CA THR A 148 0.40 -5.13 -11.49
C THR A 148 0.31 -3.69 -11.00
N ALA A 149 -0.06 -2.73 -11.86
CA ALA A 149 -0.24 -1.33 -11.46
C ALA A 149 -1.40 -1.13 -10.48
N LEU A 150 -2.50 -1.88 -10.64
CA LEU A 150 -3.65 -1.87 -9.74
C LEU A 150 -3.37 -2.72 -8.49
N THR A 151 -2.95 -3.96 -8.67
CA THR A 151 -2.79 -4.91 -7.57
C THR A 151 -1.68 -4.49 -6.61
N GLY A 152 -0.58 -3.92 -7.11
CA GLY A 152 0.47 -3.34 -6.27
C GLY A 152 -0.02 -2.18 -5.42
N ALA A 153 -0.81 -1.26 -5.99
CA ALA A 153 -1.39 -0.15 -5.24
C ALA A 153 -2.36 -0.62 -4.15
N ALA A 154 -3.16 -1.66 -4.44
CA ALA A 154 -4.03 -2.29 -3.44
C ALA A 154 -3.22 -2.91 -2.29
N MET A 155 -2.14 -3.65 -2.58
CA MET A 155 -1.30 -4.23 -1.54
C MET A 155 -0.63 -3.17 -0.66
N PHE A 156 -0.12 -2.09 -1.25
CA PHE A 156 0.44 -0.97 -0.47
C PHE A 156 -0.63 -0.37 0.46
N HIS A 157 -1.84 -0.16 -0.04
CA HIS A 157 -2.93 0.34 0.79
C HIS A 157 -3.39 -0.65 1.87
N ALA A 158 -3.33 -1.96 1.61
CA ALA A 158 -3.58 -2.99 2.61
C ALA A 158 -2.60 -2.87 3.78
N MET A 159 -1.31 -2.72 3.48
CA MET A 159 -0.26 -2.58 4.49
C MET A 159 -0.37 -1.27 5.26
N ASP A 160 -0.79 -0.19 4.60
CA ASP A 160 -1.08 1.08 5.28
C ASP A 160 -2.20 0.94 6.31
N ASN A 161 -3.27 0.23 5.97
CA ASN A 161 -4.38 -0.06 6.89
C ASN A 161 -3.95 -0.92 8.08
N LEU A 162 -3.02 -1.87 7.87
CA LEU A 162 -2.42 -2.62 8.98
C LEU A 162 -1.64 -1.69 9.91
N GLY A 163 -0.84 -0.76 9.37
CA GLY A 163 -0.14 0.25 10.16
C GLY A 163 -1.08 1.14 10.97
N VAL A 164 -2.22 1.55 10.39
CA VAL A 164 -3.26 2.30 11.12
C VAL A 164 -3.83 1.48 12.28
N ALA A 165 -4.17 0.20 12.06
CA ALA A 165 -4.66 -0.68 13.13
C ALA A 165 -3.62 -0.86 14.25
N GLN A 166 -2.33 -0.92 13.91
CA GLN A 166 -1.23 -1.00 14.88
C GLN A 166 -1.09 0.30 15.69
N TYR A 167 -1.16 1.48 15.07
CA TYR A 167 -1.08 2.74 15.81
C TYR A 167 -2.30 2.99 16.72
N LEU A 168 -3.51 2.61 16.30
CA LEU A 168 -4.70 2.64 17.17
C LEU A 168 -4.57 1.67 18.35
N THR A 169 -3.94 0.50 18.12
CA THR A 169 -3.63 -0.44 19.20
C THR A 169 -2.59 0.14 20.16
N ARG A 170 -1.52 0.75 19.63
CA ARG A 170 -0.49 1.40 20.46
C ARG A 170 -1.04 2.56 21.28
N LEU A 171 -1.94 3.37 20.72
CA LEU A 171 -2.63 4.44 21.44
C LEU A 171 -3.28 3.91 22.73
N ALA A 172 -4.05 2.82 22.62
CA ALA A 172 -4.67 2.18 23.79
C ALA A 172 -3.63 1.67 24.80
N LEU A 173 -2.57 1.01 24.31
CA LEU A 173 -1.50 0.49 25.17
C LEU A 173 -0.78 1.60 25.94
N SER A 174 -0.47 2.72 25.28
CA SER A 174 0.21 3.86 25.92
C SER A 174 -0.69 4.63 26.89
N MET A 175 -2.01 4.68 26.65
CA MET A 175 -2.96 5.44 27.48
C MET A 175 -3.54 4.67 28.67
N ALA A 176 -3.93 3.41 28.47
CA ALA A 176 -4.74 2.67 29.44
C ALA A 176 -4.36 1.18 29.56
N GLY A 177 -3.34 0.73 28.82
CA GLY A 177 -2.87 -0.66 28.88
C GLY A 177 -3.73 -1.66 28.08
N PRO A 178 -3.38 -2.96 28.15
CA PRO A 178 -3.90 -3.99 27.25
C PRO A 178 -5.39 -4.29 27.44
N ASP A 179 -5.94 -4.16 28.64
CA ASP A 179 -7.35 -4.51 28.95
C ASP A 179 -8.34 -3.67 28.12
N THR A 180 -7.95 -2.44 27.77
CA THR A 180 -8.74 -1.55 26.90
C THR A 180 -8.95 -2.14 25.51
N LEU A 181 -8.03 -2.99 25.04
CA LEU A 181 -8.16 -3.64 23.73
C LEU A 181 -9.30 -4.66 23.71
N ASP A 182 -9.57 -5.34 24.82
CA ASP A 182 -10.68 -6.29 24.95
C ASP A 182 -12.02 -5.56 25.05
N ALA A 183 -12.07 -4.47 25.82
CA ALA A 183 -13.24 -3.60 25.88
C ALA A 183 -13.59 -3.00 24.50
N ALA A 184 -12.59 -2.45 23.80
CA ALA A 184 -12.78 -1.92 22.45
C ALA A 184 -13.23 -2.98 21.44
N LYS A 185 -12.77 -4.22 21.59
CA LYS A 185 -13.22 -5.34 20.76
C LYS A 185 -14.67 -5.73 21.05
N ALA A 186 -15.11 -5.66 22.30
CA ALA A 186 -16.50 -5.93 22.67
C ALA A 186 -17.46 -4.82 22.21
N ALA A 187 -16.97 -3.59 22.07
CA ALA A 187 -17.76 -2.44 21.61
C ALA A 187 -17.95 -2.38 20.08
N TRP A 188 -17.06 -3.01 19.30
CA TRP A 188 -17.14 -3.11 17.84
C TRP A 188 -18.12 -4.19 17.38
#